data_AF-A0A2R5GII3-F1
#
_entry.id   AF-A0A2R5GII3-F1
#
_cell.length_a   1.000
_cell.length_b   1.000
_cell.length_c   1.000
_cell.angle_alpha   90.00
_cell.angle_beta   90.00
_cell.angle_gamma   90.00
#
_symmetry.space_group_name_H-M   'P 1'
#
loop_
_entity.id
_entity.type
_entity.pdbx_description
1 polymer ?
#
loop_
_entity_poly.entity_id
_entity_poly.type
_entity_poly.pdbx_seq_one_letter_code
_entity_poly.pdbx_strand_id
1 'polypeptide(L)'
;MAQRLRTIFLKEARERCKDETEAFVECAREHNLMVIFKCRHLNKAMNECVSQYTSTEQWEEYRQMKIDQYLKDGSLQVAPPRNK
;
A
#
# COMPACT_ATOMS: atom_id res chain seq x y z
N MET A 1 -5.08 5.68 13.67
CA MET A 1 -4.25 4.44 13.70
C MET A 1 -4.51 3.48 12.53
N ALA A 2 -5.76 3.18 12.15
CA ALA A 2 -6.06 2.35 10.96
C ALA A 2 -5.40 2.87 9.67
N GLN A 3 -5.34 4.20 9.49
CA GLN A 3 -4.65 4.84 8.36
C GLN A 3 -3.17 4.46 8.30
N ARG A 4 -2.48 4.36 9.44
CA ARG A 4 -1.03 4.08 9.51
C ARG A 4 -0.71 2.65 9.08
N LEU A 5 -1.47 1.67 9.58
CA LEU A 5 -1.32 0.27 9.17
C LEU A 5 -1.60 0.11 7.68
N ARG A 6 -2.59 0.81 7.14
CA ARG A 6 -2.89 0.79 5.71
C ARG A 6 -1.75 1.38 4.89
N THR A 7 -1.13 2.47 5.33
CA THR A 7 0.04 3.04 4.65
C THR A 7 1.22 2.07 4.62
N ILE A 8 1.50 1.38 5.73
CA ILE A 8 2.59 0.39 5.79
C ILE A 8 2.27 -0.78 4.85
N PHE A 9 1.05 -1.32 4.90
CA PHE A 9 0.60 -2.38 4.00
C PHE A 9 0.76 -2.03 2.53
N LEU A 10 0.32 -0.83 2.14
CA LEU A 10 0.46 -0.36 0.75
C LEU A 10 1.93 -0.11 0.36
N LYS A 11 2.77 0.28 1.31
CA LYS A 11 4.21 0.42 1.07
C LYS A 11 4.85 -0.94 0.80
N GLU A 12 4.58 -1.95 1.62
CA GLU A 12 5.06 -3.32 1.42
C GLU A 12 4.56 -3.90 0.08
N ALA A 13 3.30 -3.62 -0.29
CA ALA A 13 2.78 -4.02 -1.60
C ALA A 13 3.52 -3.35 -2.77
N ARG A 14 3.86 -2.06 -2.65
CA ARG A 14 4.65 -1.34 -3.67
C ARG A 14 6.09 -1.84 -3.75
N GLU A 15 6.69 -2.26 -2.64
CA GLU A 15 8.03 -2.87 -2.64
C GLU A 15 8.07 -4.18 -3.44
N ARG A 16 6.95 -4.92 -3.52
CA ARG A 16 6.81 -6.09 -4.39
C ARG A 16 6.64 -5.75 -5.87
N CYS A 17 6.18 -4.53 -6.16
CA CYS A 17 5.98 -3.98 -7.51
C CYS A 17 7.08 -2.96 -7.83
N LYS A 18 8.32 -3.27 -7.46
CA LYS A 18 9.43 -2.33 -7.52
C LYS A 18 9.67 -1.85 -8.94
N ASP A 19 9.66 -2.75 -9.91
CA ASP A 19 9.94 -2.45 -11.31
C ASP A 19 8.88 -1.49 -11.90
N GLU A 20 7.59 -1.77 -11.68
CA GLU A 20 6.51 -0.89 -12.14
C GLU A 20 6.49 0.45 -11.40
N THR A 21 6.84 0.43 -10.11
CA THR A 21 6.93 1.63 -9.28
C THR A 21 8.08 2.51 -9.73
N GLU A 22 9.25 1.95 -10.01
CA GLU A 22 10.43 2.67 -10.50
C GLU A 22 10.17 3.26 -11.88
N ALA A 23 9.61 2.48 -12.80
CA ALA A 23 9.24 2.98 -14.13
C ALA A 23 8.26 4.16 -14.06
N PHE A 24 7.22 4.07 -13.21
CA PHE A 24 6.30 5.19 -13.00
C PHE A 24 7.01 6.42 -12.37
N VAL A 25 7.88 6.21 -11.39
CA VAL A 25 8.64 7.28 -10.72
C VAL A 25 9.59 7.98 -11.69
N GLU A 26 10.30 7.25 -12.54
CA GLU A 26 11.18 7.81 -13.55
C GLU A 26 10.40 8.69 -14.54
N CYS A 27 9.30 8.18 -15.09
CA CYS A 27 8.42 8.95 -15.97
C CYS A 27 7.86 10.20 -15.27
N ALA A 28 7.43 10.08 -14.01
CA ALA A 28 6.90 11.19 -13.23
C ALA A 28 7.95 12.28 -12.98
N ARG A 29 9.21 11.90 -12.73
CA ARG A 29 10.33 12.83 -12.56
C ARG A 29 10.65 13.57 -13.85
N GLU A 30 10.60 12.89 -14.99
CA GLU A 30 10.87 13.49 -16.30
C GLU A 30 9.76 14.49 -16.69
N HIS A 31 8.49 14.10 -16.56
CA HIS A 31 7.38 14.86 -17.10
C HIS A 31 6.70 15.80 -16.11
N ASN A 32 7.02 15.73 -14.82
CA ASN A 32 6.53 16.62 -13.77
C ASN A 32 5.00 16.83 -13.86
N LEU A 33 4.56 18.05 -14.22
CA LEU A 33 3.15 18.42 -14.34
C LEU A 33 2.40 17.64 -15.45
N MET A 34 3.11 17.09 -16.43
CA MET A 34 2.54 16.29 -17.52
C MET A 34 2.37 14.80 -17.17
N VAL A 35 2.67 14.37 -15.94
CA VAL A 35 2.62 12.96 -15.49
C VAL A 35 1.27 12.28 -15.78
N ILE A 36 0.15 12.99 -15.60
CA ILE A 36 -1.20 12.43 -15.79
C ILE A 36 -1.44 12.05 -17.27
N PHE A 37 -0.80 12.76 -18.19
CA PHE A 37 -0.93 12.51 -19.63
C PHE A 37 0.14 11.53 -20.12
N LYS A 38 1.41 11.77 -19.77
CA LYS A 38 2.55 11.02 -20.30
C LYS A 38 2.75 9.67 -19.62
N CYS A 39 2.47 9.58 -18.32
CA CYS A 39 2.76 8.41 -17.50
C CYS A 39 1.51 7.59 -17.14
N ARG A 40 0.37 7.85 -17.79
CA ARG A 40 -0.90 7.16 -17.50
C ARG A 40 -0.79 5.64 -17.62
N HIS A 41 -0.06 5.15 -18.62
CA HIS A 41 0.13 3.72 -18.86
C HIS A 41 0.98 3.06 -17.75
N LEU A 42 2.06 3.71 -17.32
CA LEU A 42 2.89 3.25 -16.19
C LEU A 42 2.15 3.32 -14.86
N ASN A 43 1.34 4.36 -14.65
CA ASN A 43 0.46 4.44 -13.48
C ASN A 43 -0.53 3.28 -13.43
N LYS A 44 -1.11 2.92 -14.58
CA LYS A 44 -2.00 1.77 -14.71
C LYS A 44 -1.26 0.46 -14.40
N ALA A 45 -0.09 0.23 -14.98
CA ALA A 45 0.71 -0.97 -14.73
C ALA A 45 1.09 -1.11 -13.25
N MET A 46 1.57 -0.03 -12.62
CA MET A 46 1.87 -0.01 -11.19
C MET A 46 0.63 -0.33 -10.35
N ASN A 47 -0.52 0.27 -10.65
CA ASN A 47 -1.76 -0.01 -9.91
C ASN A 47 -2.26 -1.45 -10.12
N GLU A 48 -2.12 -2.00 -11.33
CA GLU A 48 -2.44 -3.39 -11.62
C GLU A 48 -1.57 -4.34 -10.80
N CYS A 49 -0.26 -4.12 -10.73
CA CYS A 49 0.62 -4.91 -9.87
C CYS A 49 0.23 -4.80 -8.40
N VAL A 50 0.08 -3.57 -7.87
CA VAL A 50 -0.26 -3.35 -6.46
C VAL A 50 -1.61 -3.98 -6.09
N SER A 51 -2.57 -3.98 -7.01
CA SER A 51 -3.90 -4.58 -6.77
C SER A 51 -3.86 -6.08 -6.47
N GLN A 52 -2.86 -6.81 -7.00
CA GLN A 52 -2.66 -8.25 -6.74
C GLN A 52 -2.27 -8.55 -5.29
N TYR A 53 -1.74 -7.56 -4.58
CA TYR A 53 -1.25 -7.68 -3.20
C TYR A 53 -2.06 -6.88 -2.18
N THR A 54 -3.17 -6.28 -2.60
CA THR A 54 -3.94 -5.35 -1.76
C THR A 54 -5.43 -5.68 -1.67
N SER A 55 -5.79 -6.96 -1.84
CA SER A 55 -7.16 -7.44 -1.69
C SER A 55 -7.70 -7.16 -0.27
N THR A 56 -9.03 -7.14 -0.13
CA THR A 56 -9.69 -6.95 1.18
C THR A 56 -9.28 -8.05 2.17
N GLU A 57 -9.21 -9.30 1.70
CA GLU A 57 -8.78 -10.46 2.49
C GLU A 57 -7.32 -10.32 2.97
N GLN A 58 -6.39 -10.01 2.06
CA GLN A 58 -4.98 -9.78 2.40
C GLN A 58 -4.81 -8.64 3.41
N TRP A 59 -5.65 -7.60 3.32
CA TRP A 59 -5.64 -6.50 4.26
C TRP A 59 -6.14 -6.90 5.65
N GLU A 60 -7.22 -7.68 5.73
CA GLU A 60 -7.77 -8.15 7.00
C GLU A 60 -6.78 -9.07 7.73
N GLU A 61 -6.17 -10.01 7.00
CA GLU A 61 -5.11 -10.88 7.51
C GLU A 61 -3.92 -10.07 8.03
N TYR A 62 -3.40 -9.15 7.21
CA TYR A 62 -2.28 -8.29 7.59
C TYR A 62 -2.60 -7.44 8.83
N ARG A 63 -3.80 -6.86 8.87
CA ARG A 63 -4.27 -6.04 9.99
C ARG A 63 -4.34 -6.88 11.28
N GLN A 64 -4.90 -8.08 11.22
CA GLN A 64 -4.99 -8.95 12.39
C GLN A 64 -3.60 -9.37 12.87
N MET A 65 -2.72 -9.79 11.96
CA MET A 65 -1.34 -10.17 12.28
C MET A 65 -0.57 -9.04 12.99
N LYS A 66 -0.67 -7.80 12.49
CA LYS A 66 0.01 -6.66 13.13
C LYS A 66 -0.60 -6.30 14.49
N ILE A 67 -1.92 -6.41 14.66
CA ILE A 67 -2.58 -6.21 15.96
C ILE A 67 -2.08 -7.25 16.97
N ASP A 68 -2.04 -8.53 16.58
CA ASP A 68 -1.55 -9.61 17.44
C ASP A 68 -0.08 -9.44 17.79
N GLN A 69 0.74 -8.99 16.84
CA GLN A 69 2.14 -8.65 17.09
C GLN A 69 2.26 -7.53 18.12
N TYR A 70 1.52 -6.43 17.96
CA TYR A 70 1.59 -5.33 18.92
C TYR A 70 1.06 -5.69 20.31
N LEU A 71 0.05 -6.57 20.40
CA LEU A 71 -0.41 -7.14 21.67
C LEU A 71 0.72 -7.88 22.38
N LYS A 72 1.46 -8.74 21.66
CA LYS A 72 2.59 -9.51 22.20
C LYS A 72 3.76 -8.62 22.62
N ASP A 73 4.03 -7.58 21.83
CA ASP A 73 5.15 -6.66 22.07
C ASP A 73 4.83 -5.64 23.20
N GLY A 74 3.66 -5.72 23.85
CA GLY A 74 3.26 -4.82 24.93
C GLY A 74 3.08 -3.36 24.52
N SER A 75 2.96 -3.09 23.22
CA SER A 75 3.00 -1.74 22.64
C SER A 75 1.62 -1.16 22.32
N LEU A 76 0.55 -1.80 22.78
CA LEU A 76 -0.79 -1.57 22.24
C LEU A 76 -1.73 -0.71 23.10
N GLN A 77 -2.23 0.37 22.50
CA GLN A 77 -3.58 0.90 22.76
C GLN A 77 -4.44 0.63 21.50
N VAL A 78 -5.29 -0.40 21.51
CA VAL A 78 -6.23 -0.68 20.40
C VAL A 78 -7.64 -0.38 20.84
N ALA A 79 -8.27 0.55 20.13
CA ALA A 79 -9.72 0.72 20.14
C ALA A 79 -10.38 -0.41 19.32
N PRO A 80 -11.54 -0.92 19.77
CA PRO A 80 -12.20 -2.09 19.20
C PRO A 80 -12.54 -1.92 17.71
N PRO A 81 -12.72 -3.04 16.96
CA PRO A 81 -13.14 -2.99 15.56
C PRO A 81 -14.44 -2.20 15.43
N ARG A 82 -14.44 -1.21 14.53
CA ARG A 82 -15.65 -0.48 14.15
C ARG A 82 -16.47 -1.41 13.26
N ASN A 83 -17.41 -2.15 13.85
CA ASN A 83 -18.48 -2.79 13.09
C ASN A 83 -19.28 -1.69 12.39
N LYS A 84 -19.56 -1.87 11.10
CA LYS A 84 -20.50 -1.03 10.36
C LYS A 84 -21.87 -1.69 10.42
#